data_AF-A0AAU8J6X1-F1
#
_entry.id   AF-A0AAU8J6X1-F1
#
_cell.length_a   1.000
_cell.length_b   1.000
_cell.length_c   1.000
_cell.angle_alpha   90.00
_cell.angle_beta   90.00
_cell.angle_gamma   90.00
#
_symmetry.space_group_name_H-M   'P 1'
#
loop_
_entity.id
_entity.type
_entity.pdbx_description
1 polymer ?
#
loop_
_entity_poly.entity_id
_entity_poly.type
_entity_poly.pdbx_seq_one_letter_code
_entity_poly.pdbx_strand_id
1 'polypeptide(L)'
;MKAIEVTGTLDAKGQLSLDYPIKNLPPSRVRVIVLYPEVNEEVETDPDDTPIAEVKASLRRALKQAKSGQRIPLSEMWEGIDVE
;
A
#
# COMPACT_ATOMS: atom_id res chain seq x y z
N MET A 1 -6.92 -2.52 -30.03
CA MET A 1 -5.49 -2.47 -29.66
C MET A 1 -5.19 -3.67 -28.78
N LYS A 2 -4.03 -4.32 -28.93
CA LYS A 2 -3.64 -5.47 -28.10
C LYS A 2 -2.43 -5.06 -27.25
N ALA A 3 -2.49 -5.30 -25.94
CA ALA A 3 -1.41 -5.01 -25.01
C ALA A 3 -0.58 -6.28 -24.74
N ILE A 4 0.71 -6.10 -24.51
CA ILE A 4 1.63 -7.15 -24.05
C ILE A 4 2.31 -6.60 -22.81
N GLU A 5 2.23 -7.36 -21.72
CA GLU A 5 2.91 -7.05 -20.47
C GLU A 5 4.25 -7.80 -20.44
N VAL A 6 5.33 -7.05 -20.23
CA VAL A 6 6.69 -7.56 -20.10
C VAL A 6 7.42 -6.75 -19.04
N THR A 7 8.32 -7.41 -18.32
CA THR A 7 9.19 -6.74 -17.35
C THR A 7 10.36 -6.09 -18.07
N GLY A 8 10.73 -4.91 -17.57
CA GLY A 8 11.92 -4.19 -18.00
C GLY A 8 12.45 -3.33 -16.87
N THR A 9 13.67 -2.85 -17.06
CA THR A 9 14.38 -2.00 -16.11
C THR A 9 14.54 -0.61 -16.71
N LEU A 10 14.34 0.41 -15.89
CA LEU A 10 14.70 1.79 -16.19
C LEU A 10 16.08 2.06 -15.60
N ASP A 11 17.02 2.49 -16.44
CA ASP A 11 18.32 2.93 -15.97
C ASP A 11 18.27 4.35 -15.35
N ALA A 12 19.40 4.78 -14.76
CA ALA A 12 19.51 6.11 -14.14
C ALA A 12 19.34 7.29 -15.14
N LYS A 13 19.37 7.03 -16.45
CA LYS A 13 19.14 8.01 -17.51
C LYS A 13 17.71 7.96 -18.05
N GLY A 14 16.86 7.09 -17.49
CA GLY A 14 15.46 6.90 -17.92
C GLY A 14 15.31 6.04 -19.18
N GLN A 15 16.32 5.26 -19.56
CA GLN A 15 16.22 4.33 -20.69
C GLN A 15 15.56 3.03 -20.26
N LEU A 16 14.52 2.62 -20.98
CA LEU A 16 13.83 1.34 -20.74
C LEU A 16 14.55 0.22 -21.50
N SER A 17 15.07 -0.76 -20.76
CA SER A 17 15.55 -2.03 -21.29
C SER A 17 14.57 -3.13 -20.93
N LEU A 18 14.12 -3.91 -21.91
CA LEU A 18 13.31 -5.09 -21.65
C LEU A 18 14.20 -6.25 -21.20
N ASP A 19 13.74 -7.05 -20.24
CA ASP A 19 14.48 -8.22 -19.76
C ASP A 19 14.56 -9.30 -20.86
N TYR A 20 13.52 -9.37 -21.70
CA TYR A 20 13.42 -10.30 -22.82
C TYR A 20 12.82 -9.62 -24.06
N PRO A 21 13.24 -10.03 -25.28
CA PRO A 21 12.65 -9.53 -26.53
C PRO A 21 11.18 -9.92 -26.67
N ILE A 22 10.36 -9.00 -27.19
CA ILE A 22 8.96 -9.29 -27.52
C ILE A 22 8.90 -10.14 -28.79
N LYS A 23 8.45 -11.38 -28.65
CA LYS A 23 8.32 -12.32 -29.78
C LYS A 23 6.99 -12.11 -30.53
N ASN A 24 6.96 -12.52 -31.79
CA ASN A 24 5.75 -12.56 -32.63
C ASN A 24 5.17 -11.19 -33.02
N LEU A 25 6.00 -10.15 -33.12
CA LEU A 25 5.63 -8.87 -33.73
C LEU A 25 6.50 -8.56 -34.95
N PRO A 26 5.91 -8.09 -36.06
CA PRO A 26 6.68 -7.58 -37.18
C PRO A 26 7.40 -6.28 -36.79
N PRO A 27 8.56 -5.96 -37.41
CA PRO A 27 9.24 -4.68 -37.23
C PRO A 27 8.27 -3.52 -37.52
N SER A 28 7.91 -2.77 -36.49
CA SER A 28 6.91 -1.71 -36.57
C SER A 28 7.10 -0.72 -35.42
N ARG A 29 6.51 0.47 -35.56
CA ARG A 29 6.48 1.47 -34.49
C ARG A 29 5.43 1.08 -33.46
N VAL A 30 5.81 1.06 -32.18
CA VAL A 30 4.91 0.70 -31.07
C VAL A 30 4.72 1.89 -30.11
N ARG A 31 3.63 1.86 -29.33
CA ARG A 31 3.40 2.76 -28.19
C ARG A 31 3.76 2.00 -26.91
N VAL A 32 4.53 2.63 -26.04
CA VAL A 32 4.95 2.05 -24.75
C VAL A 32 4.20 2.76 -23.62
N ILE A 33 3.66 1.99 -22.69
CA ILE A 33 3.07 2.47 -21.43
C ILE A 33 3.93 1.87 -20.32
N VAL A 34 4.46 2.72 -19.43
CA VAL A 34 5.28 2.30 -18.30
C VAL A 34 4.44 2.41 -17.04
N LEU A 35 4.30 1.31 -16.32
CA LEU A 35 3.67 1.27 -15.00
C LEU A 35 4.79 1.13 -13.97
N TYR A 36 4.85 2.06 -13.03
CA TYR A 36 5.77 2.02 -11.90
C TYR A 36 4.98 2.33 -10.62
N PRO A 37 5.37 1.76 -9.47
CA PRO A 37 4.72 2.13 -8.22
C PRO A 37 4.94 3.61 -7.98
N GLU A 38 3.87 4.33 -7.69
CA GLU A 38 3.99 5.64 -7.08
C GLU A 38 4.65 5.43 -5.71
N VAL A 39 5.94 5.75 -5.61
CA VAL A 39 6.59 5.95 -4.31
C VAL A 39 6.12 7.31 -3.83
N ASN A 40 4.83 7.44 -3.54
CA ASN A 40 4.32 8.59 -2.82
C ASN A 40 4.86 8.41 -1.39
N GLU A 41 6.00 9.04 -1.11
CA GLU A 41 6.44 9.30 0.26
C GLU A 41 5.41 10.17 1.00
N GLU A 42 4.55 10.85 0.24
CA GLU A 42 3.33 11.46 0.71
C GLU A 42 2.24 10.39 0.72
N VAL A 43 2.18 9.62 1.80
CA VAL A 43 0.91 9.00 2.21
C VAL A 43 -0.14 10.11 2.07
N GLU A 44 -1.10 9.96 1.16
CA GLU A 44 -2.24 10.87 1.09
C GLU A 44 -2.88 10.87 2.48
N THR A 45 -2.51 11.85 3.31
CA THR A 45 -3.09 12.00 4.63
C THR A 45 -4.47 12.57 4.41
N ASP A 46 -5.47 11.69 4.40
CA ASP A 46 -6.84 12.09 4.61
C ASP A 46 -6.89 12.90 5.93
N PRO A 47 -7.42 14.14 5.94
CA PRO A 47 -7.57 14.90 7.17
C PRO A 47 -8.42 14.17 8.23
N ASP A 48 -9.24 13.20 7.83
CA ASP A 48 -10.02 12.35 8.73
C ASP A 48 -9.23 11.13 9.25
N ASP A 49 -8.06 10.82 8.69
CA ASP A 49 -7.22 9.72 9.13
C ASP A 49 -6.46 10.05 10.43
N THR A 50 -6.48 9.10 11.36
CA THR A 50 -5.66 9.22 12.58
C THR A 50 -4.17 9.05 12.22
N PRO A 51 -3.29 10.00 12.63
CA PRO A 51 -1.88 9.92 12.31
C PRO A 51 -1.24 8.61 12.79
N ILE A 52 -0.35 8.03 11.96
CA ILE A 52 0.35 6.77 12.27
C ILE A 52 1.07 6.82 13.64
N ALA A 53 1.61 7.99 14.01
CA ALA A 53 2.26 8.19 15.29
C ALA A 53 1.31 7.99 16.48
N GLU A 54 0.08 8.48 16.35
CA GLU A 54 -0.97 8.35 17.36
C GLU A 54 -1.47 6.90 17.46
N VAL A 55 -1.71 6.24 16.32
CA VAL A 55 -2.05 4.81 16.28
C VAL A 55 -0.97 3.97 16.99
N LYS A 56 0.31 4.20 16.68
CA LYS A 56 1.43 3.51 17.35
C LYS A 56 1.48 3.77 18.85
N ALA A 57 1.22 5.00 19.28
CA ALA A 57 1.18 5.36 20.71
C ALA A 57 0.02 4.65 21.43
N SER A 58 -1.16 4.64 20.81
CA SER A 58 -2.35 3.95 21.31
C SER A 58 -2.12 2.45 21.46
N LEU A 59 -1.58 1.78 20.43
CA LEU A 59 -1.27 0.34 20.47
C LEU A 59 -0.26 0.00 21.58
N ARG A 60 0.79 0.82 21.77
CA ARG A 60 1.74 0.61 22.86
C ARG A 60 1.09 0.74 24.24
N ARG A 61 0.15 1.68 24.40
CA ARG A 61 -0.60 1.86 25.64
C ARG A 61 -1.50 0.65 25.90
N ALA A 62 -2.30 0.25 24.90
CA ALA A 62 -3.19 -0.91 24.99
C ALA A 62 -2.41 -2.19 25.32
N LEU A 63 -1.24 -2.39 24.71
CA LEU A 63 -0.38 -3.54 25.02
C LEU A 63 0.13 -3.53 26.47
N LYS A 64 0.49 -2.36 27.03
CA LYS A 64 0.89 -2.24 28.44
C LYS A 64 -0.28 -2.55 29.37
N GLN A 65 -1.45 -1.97 29.11
CA GLN A 65 -2.68 -2.21 29.88
C GLN A 65 -3.07 -3.69 29.84
N ALA A 66 -2.97 -4.30 28.65
CA ALA A 66 -3.18 -5.71 28.50
C ALA A 66 -2.21 -6.50 29.39
N LYS A 67 -0.91 -6.22 29.33
CA LYS A 67 0.09 -6.91 30.16
C LYS A 67 -0.14 -6.72 31.67
N SER A 68 -0.64 -5.58 32.11
CA SER A 68 -0.96 -5.31 33.51
C SER A 68 -2.34 -5.80 33.96
N GLY A 69 -3.09 -6.50 33.10
CA GLY A 69 -4.42 -7.02 33.41
C GLY A 69 -5.55 -5.99 33.36
N GLN A 70 -5.25 -4.75 32.95
CA GLN A 70 -6.25 -3.71 32.73
C GLN A 70 -6.92 -3.94 31.36
N ARG A 71 -7.89 -4.85 31.33
CA ARG A 71 -8.64 -5.25 30.13
C ARG A 71 -10.12 -5.32 30.46
N ILE A 72 -10.96 -5.17 29.44
CA ILE A 72 -12.40 -5.42 29.53
C ILE A 72 -12.64 -6.84 29.01
N PRO A 73 -13.37 -7.71 29.73
CA PRO A 73 -13.81 -9.00 29.23
C PRO A 73 -14.60 -8.87 27.93
N LEU A 74 -14.45 -9.82 27.00
CA LEU A 74 -15.13 -9.76 25.71
C LEU A 74 -16.67 -9.74 25.86
N SER A 75 -17.20 -10.42 26.87
CA SER A 75 -18.63 -10.42 27.20
C SER A 75 -19.15 -9.04 27.59
N GLU A 76 -18.31 -8.22 28.21
CA GLU A 76 -18.64 -6.88 28.72
C GLU A 76 -18.33 -5.78 27.69
N MET A 77 -17.65 -6.11 26.58
CA MET A 77 -17.23 -5.15 25.56
C MET A 77 -18.40 -4.43 24.87
N TRP A 78 -19.58 -5.06 24.87
CA TRP A 78 -20.80 -4.53 24.27
C TRP A 78 -21.68 -3.78 25.28
N GLU A 79 -21.35 -3.81 26.58
CA GLU A 79 -22.12 -3.12 27.60
C GLU A 79 -21.97 -1.60 27.43
N GLY A 80 -23.10 -0.91 27.19
CA GLY A 80 -23.13 0.55 27.02
C GLY A 80 -22.89 1.06 25.59
N ILE A 81 -22.76 0.16 24.61
CA ILE A 81 -22.86 0.53 23.19
C ILE A 81 -24.31 0.32 22.77
N ASP A 82 -25.08 1.41 22.63
CA ASP A 82 -26.43 1.35 22.08
C ASP A 82 -26.37 0.98 20.59
N VAL A 83 -27.04 -0.12 20.25
CA VAL A 83 -27.31 -0.53 18.87
C VAL A 83 -28.75 -0.10 18.55
N GLU A 84 -28.91 1.16 18.16
CA GLU A 84 -30.14 1.67 17.50
C GLU A 84 -29.99 1.67 15.98
#